data_AF-A0A2V6HDQ1-F1
#
_entry.id   AF-A0A2V6HDQ1-F1
#
_cell.length_a   1.000
_cell.length_b   1.000
_cell.length_c   1.000
_cell.angle_alpha   90.00
_cell.angle_beta   90.00
_cell.angle_gamma   90.00
#
_symmetry.space_group_name_H-M   'P 1'
#
loop_
_entity.id
_entity.type
_entity.pdbx_description
1 polymer ?
#
loop_
_entity_poly.entity_id
_entity_poly.type
_entity_poly.pdbx_seq_one_letter_code
_entity_poly.pdbx_strand_id
1 'polypeptide(L)'
;MCEEETQAVRGESAIATYNVEGWGEGYFTVNSSGNVEAQPLKNDGGSIDLLEVVNEARARNLSFPLLIRFQDLLRHRVESINRAFQSAISEFGYQNQYRGVFPIKVNQLREVVEEIVDAGEQFHFGLEAGSKPELVAALAMQKGPETLIICNGYKDPAFIRLALLGRKLGKPVVIVAEKLEEVEQIIRASKEVGVEPWIGIRARLHSKGSGKWSPSGGENAKFGLDTTNLVAASQMLKDAGLAHCLKLVHFHVGSQVPDISTIKRAVREGARYYAKLSKLGHELGYLDVGGGLGVDYDGSRSDFDSSTNYSLQEYANDVVWNIIDVCDSEGVVHPAIVSESGRATVAHHSVLVVEAFSSIEKTAPKLKVEASEKDHKLV
;
A
#
# COMPACT_ATOMS: atom_id res chain seq x y z
N MET A 1 -31.68 -30.74 19.19
CA MET A 1 -31.30 -29.62 20.07
C MET A 1 -29.93 -29.85 20.74
N CYS A 2 -28.97 -30.55 20.11
CA CYS A 2 -27.67 -30.83 20.75
C CYS A 2 -26.44 -30.76 19.82
N GLU A 3 -26.58 -30.84 18.48
CA GLU A 3 -25.42 -30.76 17.58
C GLU A 3 -25.18 -29.33 17.06
N GLU A 4 -26.24 -28.63 16.63
CA GLU A 4 -26.16 -27.23 16.16
C GLU A 4 -25.68 -26.27 17.26
N GLU A 5 -26.18 -26.41 18.50
CA GLU A 5 -25.69 -25.62 19.66
C GLU A 5 -24.23 -25.93 19.98
N THR A 6 -23.78 -27.19 19.81
CA THR A 6 -22.39 -27.57 20.06
C THR A 6 -21.45 -27.06 18.96
N GLN A 7 -21.90 -26.98 17.70
CA GLN A 7 -21.14 -26.39 16.60
C GLN A 7 -21.06 -24.87 16.69
N ALA A 8 -22.15 -24.19 17.04
CA ALA A 8 -22.16 -22.73 17.25
C ALA A 8 -21.20 -22.30 18.37
N VAL A 9 -21.21 -23.00 19.52
CA VAL A 9 -20.26 -22.75 20.63
C VAL A 9 -18.81 -23.00 20.22
N ARG A 10 -18.56 -23.96 19.30
CA ARG A 10 -17.21 -24.20 18.74
C ARG A 10 -16.77 -23.10 17.78
N GLY A 11 -17.68 -22.53 16.99
CA GLY A 11 -17.41 -21.41 16.09
C GLY A 11 -16.98 -20.16 16.86
N GLU A 12 -17.76 -19.74 17.87
CA GLU A 12 -17.42 -18.59 18.72
C GLU A 12 -16.10 -18.79 19.48
N SER A 13 -15.87 -20.01 20.01
CA SER A 13 -14.61 -20.36 20.66
C SER A 13 -13.41 -20.32 19.69
N ALA A 14 -13.59 -20.70 18.43
CA ALA A 14 -12.54 -20.67 17.41
C ALA A 14 -12.22 -19.23 16.96
N ILE A 15 -13.23 -18.40 16.75
CA ILE A 15 -13.07 -16.98 16.42
C ILE A 15 -12.22 -16.29 17.48
N ALA A 16 -12.54 -16.49 18.76
CA ALA A 16 -11.79 -15.93 19.86
C ALA A 16 -10.36 -16.49 19.97
N THR A 17 -10.18 -17.81 19.81
CA THR A 17 -8.86 -18.47 19.93
C THR A 17 -7.90 -18.03 18.82
N TYR A 18 -8.39 -17.87 17.60
CA TYR A 18 -7.59 -17.50 16.43
C TYR A 18 -7.65 -16.01 16.09
N ASN A 19 -8.32 -15.20 16.91
CA ASN A 19 -8.51 -13.76 16.73
C ASN A 19 -8.98 -13.38 15.32
N VAL A 20 -9.90 -14.16 14.73
CA VAL A 20 -10.30 -14.01 13.31
C VAL A 20 -10.90 -12.63 13.05
N GLU A 21 -11.69 -12.09 13.99
CA GLU A 21 -12.26 -10.75 13.88
C GLU A 21 -11.20 -9.64 13.89
N GLY A 22 -10.08 -9.85 14.59
CA GLY A 22 -9.00 -8.87 14.67
C GLY A 22 -8.30 -8.66 13.33
N TRP A 23 -7.74 -9.74 12.75
CA TRP A 23 -6.98 -9.65 11.49
C TRP A 23 -7.85 -9.77 10.23
N GLY A 24 -9.03 -10.39 10.35
CA GLY A 24 -9.93 -10.63 9.23
C GLY A 24 -10.56 -9.34 8.69
N GLU A 25 -10.59 -8.26 9.48
CA GLU A 25 -11.19 -6.96 9.13
C GLU A 25 -12.62 -7.05 8.56
N GLY A 26 -13.38 -8.09 8.90
CA GLY A 26 -14.70 -8.37 8.32
C GLY A 26 -14.67 -8.94 6.89
N TYR A 27 -13.50 -9.26 6.34
CA TYR A 27 -13.37 -10.06 5.11
C TYR A 27 -13.32 -11.56 5.37
N PHE A 28 -12.96 -11.97 6.58
CA PHE A 28 -12.87 -13.37 6.96
C PHE A 28 -13.54 -13.58 8.31
N THR A 29 -14.27 -14.68 8.43
CA THR A 29 -14.91 -15.12 9.67
C THR A 29 -15.01 -16.65 9.69
N VAL A 30 -15.63 -17.21 10.74
CA VAL A 30 -16.01 -18.62 10.82
C VAL A 30 -17.53 -18.71 10.82
N ASN A 31 -18.11 -19.44 9.88
CA ASN A 31 -19.56 -19.59 9.77
C ASN A 31 -20.13 -20.57 10.82
N SER A 32 -21.45 -20.70 10.88
CA SER A 32 -22.14 -21.58 11.85
C SER A 32 -21.77 -23.07 11.72
N SER A 33 -21.27 -23.48 10.55
CA SER A 33 -20.80 -24.85 10.30
C SER A 33 -19.35 -25.08 10.78
N GLY A 34 -18.67 -24.04 11.26
CA GLY A 34 -17.28 -24.09 11.70
C GLY A 34 -16.26 -23.96 10.57
N ASN A 35 -16.68 -23.59 9.35
CA ASN A 35 -15.80 -23.38 8.21
C ASN A 35 -15.34 -21.93 8.13
N VAL A 36 -14.15 -21.70 7.56
CA VAL A 36 -13.69 -20.35 7.24
C VAL A 36 -14.55 -19.81 6.09
N GLU A 37 -15.08 -18.62 6.29
CA GLU A 37 -15.92 -17.90 5.34
C GLU A 37 -15.21 -16.60 4.92
N ALA A 38 -15.17 -16.33 3.61
CA ALA A 38 -14.74 -15.06 3.06
C ALA A 38 -15.94 -14.17 2.72
N GLN A 39 -15.85 -12.89 3.03
CA GLN A 39 -16.87 -11.86 2.77
C GLN A 39 -16.25 -10.69 1.99
N PRO A 40 -15.99 -10.83 0.68
CA PRO A 40 -15.21 -9.87 -0.10
C PRO A 40 -15.76 -8.45 -0.12
N LEU A 41 -17.09 -8.28 -0.01
CA LEU A 41 -17.77 -6.98 0.02
C LEU A 41 -18.26 -6.58 1.43
N LYS A 42 -17.85 -7.31 2.47
CA LYS A 42 -18.30 -7.09 3.86
C LYS A 42 -19.84 -6.97 3.97
N ASN A 43 -20.31 -5.83 4.48
CA ASN A 43 -21.73 -5.54 4.72
C ASN A 43 -22.55 -5.40 3.43
N ASP A 44 -21.90 -5.16 2.28
CA ASP A 44 -22.57 -5.04 0.99
C ASP A 44 -22.95 -6.41 0.39
N GLY A 45 -22.59 -7.50 1.07
CA GLY A 45 -23.10 -8.85 0.86
C GLY A 45 -22.12 -9.81 0.18
N GLY A 46 -22.56 -11.06 0.03
CA GLY A 46 -21.73 -12.13 -0.52
C GLY A 46 -20.87 -12.81 0.55
N SER A 47 -21.06 -14.11 0.70
CA SER A 47 -20.22 -14.97 1.53
C SER A 47 -19.78 -16.19 0.73
N ILE A 48 -18.57 -16.65 1.01
CA ILE A 48 -17.94 -17.78 0.30
C ILE A 48 -17.39 -18.71 1.37
N ASP A 49 -17.99 -19.90 1.51
CA ASP A 49 -17.43 -20.96 2.34
C ASP A 49 -16.18 -21.53 1.63
N LEU A 50 -15.00 -21.36 2.23
CA LEU A 50 -13.75 -21.77 1.61
C LEU A 50 -13.64 -23.28 1.45
N LEU A 51 -14.31 -24.06 2.31
CA LEU A 51 -14.31 -25.52 2.18
C LEU A 51 -15.12 -25.96 0.96
N GLU A 52 -16.20 -25.27 0.62
CA GLU A 52 -16.96 -25.53 -0.62
C GLU A 52 -16.11 -25.28 -1.86
N VAL A 53 -15.40 -24.14 -1.92
CA VAL A 53 -14.48 -23.81 -3.02
C VAL A 53 -13.39 -24.89 -3.17
N VAL A 54 -12.84 -25.35 -2.05
CA VAL A 54 -11.83 -26.40 -2.02
C VAL A 54 -12.39 -27.73 -2.53
N ASN A 55 -13.61 -28.10 -2.14
CA ASN A 55 -14.26 -29.32 -2.61
C ASN A 55 -14.59 -29.27 -4.10
N GLU A 56 -15.02 -28.12 -4.63
CA GLU A 56 -15.22 -27.93 -6.07
C GLU A 56 -13.88 -28.03 -6.83
N ALA A 57 -12.82 -27.41 -6.32
CA ALA A 57 -11.48 -27.50 -6.90
C ALA A 57 -11.00 -28.96 -7.00
N ARG A 58 -11.23 -29.76 -5.94
CA ARG A 58 -10.94 -31.20 -5.94
C ARG A 58 -11.77 -31.97 -6.98
N ALA A 59 -13.08 -31.68 -7.08
CA ALA A 59 -13.95 -32.31 -8.07
C ALA A 59 -13.49 -32.02 -9.51
N ARG A 60 -12.79 -30.89 -9.72
CA ARG A 60 -12.17 -30.50 -10.99
C ARG A 60 -10.74 -31.02 -11.18
N ASN A 61 -10.25 -31.89 -10.30
CA ASN A 61 -8.89 -32.43 -10.28
C ASN A 61 -7.79 -31.36 -10.20
N LEU A 62 -8.06 -30.23 -9.51
CA LEU A 62 -7.03 -29.26 -9.18
C LEU A 62 -6.19 -29.74 -7.98
N SER A 63 -4.88 -29.60 -8.07
CA SER A 63 -3.93 -30.02 -7.03
C SER A 63 -3.62 -28.89 -6.05
N PHE A 64 -3.28 -29.24 -4.81
CA PHE A 64 -2.70 -28.32 -3.84
C PHE A 64 -1.19 -28.15 -4.04
N PRO A 65 -0.58 -27.01 -3.64
CA PRO A 65 -1.19 -25.84 -3.00
C PRO A 65 -2.13 -25.07 -3.95
N LEU A 66 -3.27 -24.62 -3.42
CA LEU A 66 -4.24 -23.81 -4.15
C LEU A 66 -4.17 -22.36 -3.66
N LEU A 67 -4.08 -21.40 -4.58
CA LEU A 67 -4.14 -19.98 -4.26
C LEU A 67 -5.49 -19.42 -4.72
N ILE A 68 -6.36 -19.09 -3.77
CA ILE A 68 -7.67 -18.51 -4.03
C ILE A 68 -7.54 -16.98 -4.00
N ARG A 69 -8.07 -16.28 -5.01
CA ARG A 69 -8.05 -14.81 -5.08
C ARG A 69 -9.48 -14.25 -5.16
N PHE A 70 -9.73 -13.17 -4.43
CA PHE A 70 -11.01 -12.49 -4.34
C PHE A 70 -10.90 -11.12 -5.02
N GLN A 71 -11.39 -11.01 -6.26
CA GLN A 71 -11.30 -9.77 -7.03
C GLN A 71 -12.20 -8.67 -6.46
N ASP A 72 -13.39 -9.03 -5.99
CA ASP A 72 -14.31 -8.13 -5.29
C ASP A 72 -13.67 -7.49 -4.05
N LEU A 73 -12.77 -8.22 -3.36
CA LEU A 73 -12.04 -7.69 -2.21
C LEU A 73 -11.05 -6.60 -2.65
N LEU A 74 -10.35 -6.78 -3.77
CA LEU A 74 -9.49 -5.73 -4.33
C LEU A 74 -10.31 -4.48 -4.65
N ARG A 75 -11.46 -4.64 -5.32
CA ARG A 75 -12.37 -3.51 -5.61
C ARG A 75 -12.75 -2.79 -4.34
N HIS A 76 -13.25 -3.54 -3.34
CA HIS A 76 -13.67 -2.98 -2.07
C HIS A 76 -12.52 -2.24 -1.35
N ARG A 77 -11.27 -2.73 -1.39
CA ARG A 77 -10.12 -2.02 -0.81
C ARG A 77 -9.78 -0.73 -1.54
N VAL A 78 -9.79 -0.73 -2.87
CA VAL A 78 -9.59 0.50 -3.66
C VAL A 78 -10.65 1.53 -3.30
N GLU A 79 -11.92 1.14 -3.28
CA GLU A 79 -13.02 2.03 -2.91
C GLU A 79 -12.89 2.55 -1.47
N SER A 80 -12.63 1.65 -0.51
CA SER A 80 -12.51 2.00 0.91
C SER A 80 -11.45 3.05 1.16
N ILE A 81 -10.27 2.91 0.53
CA ILE A 81 -9.17 3.88 0.69
C ILE A 81 -9.59 5.25 0.13
N ASN A 82 -10.12 5.29 -1.09
CA ASN A 82 -10.55 6.56 -1.69
C ASN A 82 -11.67 7.23 -0.88
N ARG A 83 -12.67 6.46 -0.43
CA ARG A 83 -13.79 6.98 0.37
C ARG A 83 -13.32 7.49 1.73
N ALA A 84 -12.36 6.83 2.39
CA ALA A 84 -11.82 7.31 3.66
C ALA A 84 -11.16 8.70 3.53
N PHE A 85 -10.40 8.93 2.45
CA PHE A 85 -9.84 10.24 2.14
C PHE A 85 -10.91 11.26 1.73
N GLN A 86 -11.93 10.87 0.96
CA GLN A 86 -13.05 11.77 0.63
C GLN A 86 -13.82 12.22 1.88
N SER A 87 -14.05 11.30 2.82
CA SER A 87 -14.67 11.61 4.12
C SER A 87 -13.81 12.61 4.89
N ALA A 88 -12.50 12.36 5.03
CA ALA A 88 -11.58 13.26 5.72
C ALA A 88 -11.50 14.65 5.05
N ILE A 89 -11.44 14.69 3.71
CA ILE A 89 -11.44 15.94 2.93
C ILE A 89 -12.71 16.75 3.21
N SER A 90 -13.87 16.09 3.21
CA SER A 90 -15.16 16.75 3.45
C SER A 90 -15.29 17.23 4.90
N GLU A 91 -14.89 16.39 5.86
CA GLU A 91 -14.97 16.67 7.30
C GLU A 91 -14.08 17.87 7.69
N PHE A 92 -12.84 17.92 7.20
CA PHE A 92 -11.90 18.98 7.53
C PHE A 92 -11.91 20.17 6.56
N GLY A 93 -12.80 20.16 5.55
CA GLY A 93 -12.88 21.23 4.56
C GLY A 93 -11.58 21.40 3.74
N TYR A 94 -10.93 20.30 3.37
CA TYR A 94 -9.73 20.34 2.55
C TYR A 94 -10.03 20.87 1.14
N GLN A 95 -9.25 21.84 0.67
CA GLN A 95 -9.53 22.60 -0.56
C GLN A 95 -9.03 21.94 -1.86
N ASN A 96 -8.71 20.65 -1.83
CA ASN A 96 -8.24 19.90 -3.00
C ASN A 96 -8.65 18.43 -2.90
N GLN A 97 -8.16 17.58 -3.79
CA GLN A 97 -8.61 16.20 -3.94
C GLN A 97 -7.57 15.17 -3.49
N TYR A 98 -8.01 13.93 -3.34
CA TYR A 98 -7.17 12.75 -3.17
C TYR A 98 -7.03 11.99 -4.51
N ARG A 99 -5.84 11.41 -4.73
CA ARG A 99 -5.49 10.57 -5.88
C ARG A 99 -4.66 9.38 -5.39
N GLY A 100 -5.29 8.24 -5.16
CA GLY A 100 -4.56 7.02 -4.83
C GLY A 100 -3.78 6.47 -6.02
N VAL A 101 -2.64 5.84 -5.77
CA VAL A 101 -1.76 5.26 -6.79
C VAL A 101 -1.35 3.86 -6.34
N PHE A 102 -1.44 2.86 -7.22
CA PHE A 102 -1.03 1.49 -6.90
C PHE A 102 0.44 1.25 -7.27
N PRO A 103 1.34 1.01 -6.30
CA PRO A 103 2.71 0.61 -6.60
C PRO A 103 2.77 -0.84 -7.11
N ILE A 104 3.03 -1.00 -8.41
CA ILE A 104 3.02 -2.28 -9.13
C ILE A 104 3.98 -3.30 -8.48
N LYS A 105 5.07 -2.82 -7.86
CA LYS A 105 6.05 -3.66 -7.13
C LYS A 105 5.42 -4.59 -6.08
N VAL A 106 4.25 -4.23 -5.53
CA VAL A 106 3.58 -5.01 -4.48
C VAL A 106 2.92 -6.26 -5.06
N ASN A 107 2.34 -6.18 -6.27
CA ASN A 107 1.80 -7.32 -6.99
C ASN A 107 1.67 -6.99 -8.49
N GLN A 108 2.54 -7.58 -9.31
CA GLN A 108 2.65 -7.30 -10.75
C GLN A 108 1.70 -8.15 -11.62
N LEU A 109 0.90 -9.02 -11.00
CA LEU A 109 0.01 -9.91 -11.76
C LEU A 109 -1.02 -9.08 -12.52
N ARG A 110 -1.19 -9.40 -13.80
CA ARG A 110 -2.08 -8.67 -14.71
C ARG A 110 -3.49 -8.60 -14.15
N GLU A 111 -4.01 -9.73 -13.69
CA GLU A 111 -5.36 -9.87 -13.15
C GLU A 111 -5.58 -9.09 -11.84
N VAL A 112 -4.51 -8.71 -11.13
CA VAL A 112 -4.59 -7.86 -9.93
C VAL A 112 -4.53 -6.38 -10.34
N VAL A 113 -3.61 -6.03 -11.23
CA VAL A 113 -3.45 -4.64 -11.70
C VAL A 113 -4.67 -4.19 -12.51
N GLU A 114 -5.19 -5.02 -13.42
CA GLU A 114 -6.40 -4.72 -14.19
C GLU A 114 -7.59 -4.47 -13.27
N GLU A 115 -7.79 -5.32 -12.25
CA GLU A 115 -8.89 -5.17 -11.31
C GLU A 115 -8.79 -3.88 -10.49
N ILE A 116 -7.59 -3.53 -10.03
CA ILE A 116 -7.32 -2.29 -9.28
C ILE A 116 -7.57 -1.06 -10.16
N VAL A 117 -7.08 -1.07 -11.41
CA VAL A 117 -7.29 0.03 -12.37
C VAL A 117 -8.78 0.20 -12.68
N ASP A 118 -9.50 -0.91 -12.87
CA ASP A 118 -10.94 -0.89 -13.18
C ASP A 118 -11.76 -0.36 -12.00
N ALA A 119 -11.50 -0.84 -10.78
CA ALA A 119 -12.15 -0.32 -9.57
C ALA A 119 -11.84 1.15 -9.31
N GLY A 120 -10.64 1.57 -9.69
CA GLY A 120 -10.10 2.90 -9.47
C GLY A 120 -10.54 3.97 -10.49
N GLU A 121 -11.21 3.59 -11.57
CA GLU A 121 -11.53 4.49 -12.70
C GLU A 121 -12.30 5.74 -12.23
N GLN A 122 -13.34 5.56 -11.42
CA GLN A 122 -14.16 6.64 -10.87
C GLN A 122 -13.40 7.60 -9.93
N PHE A 123 -12.24 7.17 -9.42
CA PHE A 123 -11.41 7.98 -8.52
C PHE A 123 -10.15 8.53 -9.20
N HIS A 124 -9.96 8.24 -10.49
CA HIS A 124 -8.72 8.48 -11.22
C HIS A 124 -7.50 7.86 -10.52
N PHE A 125 -7.66 6.63 -10.03
CA PHE A 125 -6.60 5.87 -9.37
C PHE A 125 -5.44 5.58 -10.34
N GLY A 126 -4.23 5.95 -9.93
CA GLY A 126 -3.03 5.85 -10.76
C GLY A 126 -2.21 4.58 -10.53
N LEU A 127 -1.06 4.50 -11.21
CA LEU A 127 -0.06 3.44 -11.04
C LEU A 127 1.30 4.02 -10.70
N GLU A 128 2.06 3.35 -9.83
CA GLU A 128 3.44 3.66 -9.54
C GLU A 128 4.35 2.56 -10.09
N ALA A 129 5.44 3.00 -10.71
CA ALA A 129 6.47 2.16 -11.28
C ALA A 129 7.82 2.49 -10.66
N GLY A 130 8.44 1.50 -10.03
CA GLY A 130 9.78 1.62 -9.45
C GLY A 130 10.90 1.15 -10.39
N SER A 131 10.56 0.71 -11.60
CA SER A 131 11.52 0.17 -12.58
C SER A 131 11.05 0.34 -14.03
N LYS A 132 11.98 0.23 -14.98
CA LYS A 132 11.69 0.41 -16.41
C LYS A 132 10.62 -0.59 -16.94
N PRO A 133 10.66 -1.90 -16.60
CA PRO A 133 9.59 -2.83 -16.99
C PRO A 133 8.23 -2.47 -16.39
N GLU A 134 8.21 -2.04 -15.12
CA GLU A 134 6.96 -1.58 -14.47
C GLU A 134 6.41 -0.32 -15.13
N LEU A 135 7.27 0.60 -15.60
CA LEU A 135 6.83 1.79 -16.34
C LEU A 135 6.17 1.39 -17.68
N VAL A 136 6.72 0.42 -18.39
CA VAL A 136 6.09 -0.11 -19.61
C VAL A 136 4.71 -0.69 -19.30
N ALA A 137 4.61 -1.49 -18.23
CA ALA A 137 3.33 -2.05 -17.78
C ALA A 137 2.34 -0.94 -17.38
N ALA A 138 2.77 0.05 -16.60
CA ALA A 138 1.94 1.18 -16.19
C ALA A 138 1.41 1.99 -17.39
N LEU A 139 2.28 2.27 -18.37
CA LEU A 139 1.87 2.98 -19.59
C LEU A 139 0.82 2.21 -20.39
N ALA A 140 0.93 0.89 -20.43
CA ALA A 140 0.00 0.00 -21.12
C ALA A 140 -1.36 -0.13 -20.39
N MET A 141 -1.34 -0.17 -19.05
CA MET A 141 -2.53 -0.42 -18.23
C MET A 141 -3.28 0.86 -17.85
N GLN A 142 -2.62 2.02 -17.82
CA GLN A 142 -3.24 3.28 -17.40
C GLN A 142 -4.41 3.67 -18.31
N LYS A 143 -5.54 3.99 -17.68
CA LYS A 143 -6.81 4.39 -18.30
C LYS A 143 -7.16 5.83 -17.93
N GLY A 144 -7.48 6.65 -18.92
CA GLY A 144 -7.97 8.02 -18.71
C GLY A 144 -6.86 9.10 -18.66
N PRO A 145 -7.19 10.38 -18.91
CA PRO A 145 -6.20 11.46 -18.99
C PRO A 145 -5.71 11.98 -17.63
N GLU A 146 -6.41 11.68 -16.54
CA GLU A 146 -6.15 12.22 -15.19
C GLU A 146 -5.53 11.21 -14.21
N THR A 147 -5.34 9.96 -14.63
CA THR A 147 -4.76 8.90 -13.81
C THR A 147 -3.23 8.97 -13.85
N LEU A 148 -2.64 9.30 -12.70
CA LEU A 148 -1.20 9.51 -12.57
C LEU A 148 -0.40 8.23 -12.86
N ILE A 149 0.76 8.41 -13.48
CA ILE A 149 1.85 7.43 -13.44
C ILE A 149 2.99 8.05 -12.65
N ILE A 150 3.35 7.47 -11.51
CA ILE A 150 4.47 7.94 -10.68
C ILE A 150 5.68 7.05 -10.94
N CYS A 151 6.82 7.66 -11.24
CA CYS A 151 8.05 6.94 -11.54
C CYS A 151 9.08 7.14 -10.42
N ASN A 152 9.25 6.13 -9.58
CA ASN A 152 10.28 6.08 -8.54
C ASN A 152 11.43 5.12 -8.95
N GLY A 153 12.35 4.89 -8.02
CA GLY A 153 13.48 3.97 -8.20
C GLY A 153 14.61 4.58 -9.02
N TYR A 154 15.63 3.76 -9.31
CA TYR A 154 16.81 4.21 -10.05
C TYR A 154 16.50 4.39 -11.54
N LYS A 155 16.83 5.56 -12.11
CA LYS A 155 16.47 5.90 -13.49
C LYS A 155 17.72 6.01 -14.37
N ASP A 156 17.82 5.12 -15.35
CA ASP A 156 18.77 5.28 -16.45
C ASP A 156 18.22 6.27 -17.50
N PRO A 157 19.05 6.77 -18.44
CA PRO A 157 18.57 7.65 -19.50
C PRO A 157 17.43 7.06 -20.35
N ALA A 158 17.39 5.73 -20.50
CA ALA A 158 16.33 5.04 -21.24
C ALA A 158 14.99 5.10 -20.51
N PHE A 159 14.98 4.95 -19.18
CA PHE A 159 13.82 5.13 -18.32
C PHE A 159 13.27 6.54 -18.48
N ILE A 160 14.12 7.56 -18.31
CA ILE A 160 13.71 8.97 -18.38
C ILE A 160 13.09 9.29 -19.75
N ARG A 161 13.73 8.83 -20.84
CA ARG A 161 13.19 8.98 -22.19
C ARG A 161 11.84 8.28 -22.36
N LEU A 162 11.68 7.07 -21.83
CA LEU A 162 10.39 6.36 -21.89
C LEU A 162 9.28 7.12 -21.15
N ALA A 163 9.57 7.67 -19.97
CA ALA A 163 8.62 8.48 -19.22
C ALA A 163 8.22 9.78 -19.98
N LEU A 164 9.20 10.44 -20.61
CA LEU A 164 8.95 11.60 -21.49
C LEU A 164 8.13 11.23 -22.73
N LEU A 165 8.32 10.05 -23.31
CA LEU A 165 7.45 9.57 -24.38
C LEU A 165 6.02 9.34 -23.89
N GLY A 166 5.85 8.84 -22.65
CA GLY A 166 4.54 8.77 -21.99
C GLY A 166 3.88 10.16 -21.87
N ARG A 167 4.63 11.20 -21.48
CA ARG A 167 4.16 12.59 -21.50
C ARG A 167 3.77 13.06 -22.90
N LYS A 168 4.55 12.71 -23.92
CA LYS A 168 4.26 13.04 -25.33
C LYS A 168 2.96 12.39 -25.83
N LEU A 169 2.57 11.25 -25.26
CA LEU A 169 1.29 10.57 -25.51
C LEU A 169 0.12 11.17 -24.71
N GLY A 170 0.35 12.26 -23.95
CA GLY A 170 -0.68 12.94 -23.16
C GLY A 170 -0.94 12.32 -21.78
N LYS A 171 -0.21 11.26 -21.39
CA LYS A 171 -0.39 10.62 -20.08
C LYS A 171 0.28 11.45 -18.97
N PRO A 172 -0.33 11.62 -17.78
CA PRO A 172 0.26 12.38 -16.67
C PRO A 172 1.34 11.56 -15.94
N VAL A 173 2.53 11.50 -16.54
CA VAL A 173 3.70 10.76 -16.02
C VAL A 173 4.61 11.69 -15.22
N VAL A 174 4.70 11.48 -13.90
CA VAL A 174 5.58 12.23 -13.00
C VAL A 174 6.88 11.48 -12.78
N ILE A 175 8.01 12.09 -13.17
CA ILE A 175 9.35 11.54 -12.97
C ILE A 175 9.88 12.03 -11.63
N VAL A 176 9.89 11.18 -10.60
CA VAL A 176 10.32 11.56 -9.25
C VAL A 176 11.83 11.45 -9.13
N ALA A 177 12.55 12.58 -9.13
CA ALA A 177 13.98 12.59 -8.89
C ALA A 177 14.29 12.15 -7.45
N GLU A 178 15.11 11.11 -7.30
CA GLU A 178 15.55 10.58 -6.00
C GLU A 178 16.97 11.00 -5.65
N LYS A 179 17.69 11.60 -6.61
CA LYS A 179 19.03 12.18 -6.47
C LYS A 179 19.15 13.46 -7.29
N LEU A 180 20.10 14.31 -6.93
CA LEU A 180 20.30 15.59 -7.62
C LEU A 180 20.71 15.38 -9.09
N GLU A 181 21.54 14.37 -9.37
CA GLU A 181 21.99 14.04 -10.72
C GLU A 181 20.84 13.62 -11.64
N GLU A 182 19.77 13.03 -11.09
CA GLU A 182 18.58 12.68 -11.88
C GLU A 182 17.85 13.95 -12.37
N VAL A 183 17.90 15.05 -11.62
CA VAL A 183 17.33 16.34 -12.07
C VAL A 183 18.07 16.84 -13.31
N GLU A 184 19.41 16.78 -13.32
CA GLU A 184 20.22 17.13 -14.50
C GLU A 184 19.86 16.28 -15.71
N GLN A 185 19.74 14.96 -15.49
CA GLN A 185 19.42 14.01 -16.55
C GLN A 185 18.02 14.23 -17.11
N ILE A 186 17.03 14.55 -16.27
CA ILE A 186 15.67 14.87 -16.71
C ILE A 186 15.65 16.15 -17.55
N ILE A 187 16.32 17.21 -17.10
CA ILE A 187 16.42 18.49 -17.84
C ILE A 187 17.07 18.24 -19.21
N ARG A 188 18.18 17.50 -19.25
CA ARG A 188 18.88 17.18 -20.49
C ARG A 188 18.00 16.36 -21.44
N ALA A 189 17.41 15.26 -20.96
CA ALA A 189 16.58 14.38 -21.76
C ALA A 189 15.33 15.11 -22.28
N SER A 190 14.74 15.99 -21.49
CA SER A 190 13.61 16.84 -21.91
C SER A 190 13.96 17.69 -23.12
N LYS A 191 15.11 18.38 -23.10
CA LYS A 191 15.60 19.19 -24.23
C LYS A 191 15.90 18.34 -25.46
N GLU A 192 16.51 17.16 -25.27
CA GLU A 192 16.82 16.23 -26.37
C GLU A 192 15.55 15.68 -27.05
N VAL A 193 14.50 15.38 -26.27
CA VAL A 193 13.24 14.81 -26.77
C VAL A 193 12.25 15.89 -27.22
N GLY A 194 12.42 17.12 -26.76
CA GLY A 194 11.52 18.25 -27.03
C GLY A 194 10.18 18.16 -26.29
N VAL A 195 10.19 17.63 -25.06
CA VAL A 195 8.98 17.43 -24.24
C VAL A 195 9.22 17.97 -22.83
N GLU A 196 8.32 18.83 -22.34
CA GLU A 196 8.38 19.28 -20.95
C GLU A 196 8.03 18.14 -19.97
N PRO A 197 8.90 17.87 -18.98
CA PRO A 197 8.68 16.82 -18.00
C PRO A 197 7.66 17.29 -16.96
N TRP A 198 6.94 16.33 -16.37
CA TRP A 198 6.42 16.54 -15.03
C TRP A 198 7.43 15.94 -14.06
N ILE A 199 7.98 16.78 -13.19
CA ILE A 199 9.03 16.41 -12.26
C ILE A 199 8.42 16.31 -10.86
N GLY A 200 8.70 15.20 -10.20
CA GLY A 200 8.56 15.07 -8.76
C GLY A 200 9.93 15.11 -8.11
N ILE A 201 10.00 15.46 -6.82
CA ILE A 201 11.23 15.32 -6.04
C ILE A 201 10.93 14.54 -4.78
N ARG A 202 11.72 13.50 -4.52
CA ARG A 202 11.68 12.76 -3.25
C ARG A 202 12.46 13.51 -2.19
N ALA A 203 11.79 14.03 -1.17
CA ALA A 203 12.43 14.63 -0.01
C ALA A 203 12.92 13.54 0.96
N ARG A 204 14.12 13.71 1.50
CA ARG A 204 14.62 12.89 2.60
C ARG A 204 14.13 13.48 3.92
N LEU A 205 13.41 12.69 4.69
CA LEU A 205 12.88 13.11 5.99
C LEU A 205 13.92 12.89 7.10
N HIS A 206 13.97 13.80 8.06
CA HIS A 206 14.66 13.64 9.34
C HIS A 206 13.84 12.83 10.34
N SER A 207 12.50 12.88 10.24
CA SER A 207 11.62 12.00 11.01
C SER A 207 11.88 10.53 10.66
N LYS A 208 12.23 9.72 11.66
CA LYS A 208 12.52 8.29 11.49
C LYS A 208 11.23 7.46 11.53
N GLY A 209 11.12 6.49 10.64
CA GLY A 209 10.16 5.39 10.74
C GLY A 209 10.49 4.45 11.90
N SER A 210 9.49 3.94 12.62
CA SER A 210 9.62 2.80 13.55
C SER A 210 9.40 1.46 12.82
N GLY A 211 9.92 0.36 13.39
CA GLY A 211 9.68 -1.01 12.92
C GLY A 211 10.76 -1.62 12.01
N LYS A 212 10.61 -2.92 11.67
CA LYS A 212 11.58 -3.71 10.89
C LYS A 212 11.96 -3.13 9.52
N TRP A 213 11.11 -2.29 8.92
CA TRP A 213 11.33 -1.67 7.60
C TRP A 213 11.89 -0.24 7.65
N SER A 214 12.26 0.24 8.83
CA SER A 214 12.88 1.55 9.09
C SER A 214 14.06 1.92 8.15
N PRO A 215 14.92 1.00 7.65
CA PRO A 215 16.04 1.38 6.77
C PRO A 215 15.62 1.98 5.42
N SER A 216 14.35 1.86 5.03
CA SER A 216 13.81 2.39 3.77
C SER A 216 13.35 3.86 3.84
N GLY A 217 13.31 4.45 5.05
CA GLY A 217 12.93 5.84 5.32
C GLY A 217 13.86 6.55 6.31
N GLY A 218 13.62 7.84 6.57
CA GLY A 218 14.41 8.68 7.47
C GLY A 218 15.80 9.07 6.95
N GLU A 219 16.65 9.62 7.84
CA GLU A 219 17.95 10.21 7.51
C GLU A 219 18.95 9.23 6.86
N ASN A 220 18.82 7.93 7.15
CA ASN A 220 19.67 6.87 6.59
C ASN A 220 19.12 6.26 5.29
N ALA A 221 18.02 6.80 4.75
CA ALA A 221 17.47 6.32 3.48
C ALA A 221 18.47 6.53 2.34
N LYS A 222 18.61 5.51 1.49
CA LYS A 222 19.48 5.55 0.30
C LYS A 222 18.99 6.50 -0.80
N PHE A 223 17.74 6.94 -0.71
CA PHE A 223 17.03 7.72 -1.72
C PHE A 223 16.45 8.99 -1.09
N GLY A 224 16.32 10.03 -1.91
CA GLY A 224 15.75 11.31 -1.53
C GLY A 224 16.81 12.39 -1.31
N LEU A 225 16.43 13.62 -1.63
CA LEU A 225 17.25 14.81 -1.52
C LEU A 225 17.10 15.39 -0.11
N ASP A 226 18.24 15.66 0.53
CA ASP A 226 18.26 16.49 1.73
C ASP A 226 17.96 17.96 1.40
N THR A 227 17.82 18.80 2.43
CA THR A 227 17.48 20.22 2.28
C THR A 227 18.44 20.97 1.34
N THR A 228 19.74 20.68 1.38
CA THR A 228 20.74 21.33 0.52
C THR A 228 20.51 20.96 -0.94
N ASN A 229 20.33 19.68 -1.22
CA ASN A 229 20.05 19.17 -2.56
C ASN A 229 18.68 19.62 -3.08
N LEU A 230 17.66 19.75 -2.21
CA LEU A 230 16.35 20.29 -2.59
C LEU A 230 16.45 21.74 -3.10
N VAL A 231 17.21 22.59 -2.40
CA VAL A 231 17.45 23.97 -2.83
C VAL A 231 18.23 24.02 -4.15
N ALA A 232 19.26 23.18 -4.28
CA ALA A 232 20.02 23.05 -5.53
C ALA A 232 19.13 22.62 -6.71
N ALA A 233 18.30 21.58 -6.53
CA ALA A 233 17.35 21.12 -7.54
C ALA A 233 16.36 22.22 -7.95
N SER A 234 15.83 22.97 -6.98
CA SER A 234 14.99 24.14 -7.23
C SER A 234 15.71 25.16 -8.12
N GLN A 235 16.96 25.49 -7.81
CA GLN A 235 17.74 26.46 -8.59
C GLN A 235 18.02 25.95 -10.01
N MET A 236 18.42 24.69 -10.16
CA MET A 236 18.68 24.08 -11.47
C MET A 236 17.45 24.11 -12.38
N LEU A 237 16.27 23.85 -11.82
CA LEU A 237 15.01 23.94 -12.57
C LEU A 237 14.70 25.37 -13.00
N LYS A 238 14.95 26.36 -12.14
CA LYS A 238 14.78 27.79 -12.49
C LYS A 238 15.74 28.22 -13.58
N ASP A 239 17.02 27.89 -13.44
CA ASP A 239 18.07 28.23 -14.41
C ASP A 239 17.79 27.59 -15.78
N ALA A 240 17.17 26.41 -15.79
CA ALA A 240 16.75 25.73 -17.00
C ALA A 240 15.43 26.27 -17.60
N GLY A 241 14.74 27.21 -16.94
CA GLY A 241 13.41 27.69 -17.36
C GLY A 241 12.29 26.67 -17.16
N LEU A 242 12.46 25.72 -16.24
CA LEU A 242 11.57 24.58 -15.96
C LEU A 242 11.01 24.63 -14.54
N ALA A 243 10.96 25.80 -13.90
CA ALA A 243 10.45 25.93 -12.53
C ALA A 243 8.99 25.46 -12.39
N HIS A 244 8.17 25.68 -13.42
CA HIS A 244 6.79 25.23 -13.51
C HIS A 244 6.66 23.71 -13.68
N CYS A 245 7.71 23.02 -14.11
CA CYS A 245 7.69 21.57 -14.31
C CYS A 245 7.80 20.76 -13.00
N LEU A 246 8.19 21.40 -11.89
CA LEU A 246 8.14 20.76 -10.57
C LEU A 246 6.70 20.70 -10.08
N LYS A 247 6.08 19.52 -10.19
CA LYS A 247 4.65 19.31 -9.89
C LYS A 247 4.39 18.57 -8.59
N LEU A 248 5.36 17.80 -8.08
CA LEU A 248 5.13 16.87 -6.97
C LEU A 248 6.27 16.86 -5.96
N VAL A 249 5.93 16.89 -4.67
CA VAL A 249 6.86 16.51 -3.58
C VAL A 249 6.46 15.12 -3.10
N HIS A 250 7.42 14.19 -3.08
CA HIS A 250 7.22 12.82 -2.62
C HIS A 250 8.04 12.59 -1.35
N PHE A 251 7.52 11.79 -0.43
CA PHE A 251 8.31 11.18 0.63
C PHE A 251 7.79 9.78 0.92
N HIS A 252 8.65 8.93 1.49
CA HIS A 252 8.25 7.58 1.86
C HIS A 252 8.85 7.21 3.21
N VAL A 253 7.96 6.92 4.16
CA VAL A 253 8.32 6.55 5.54
C VAL A 253 8.86 5.11 5.60
N GLY A 254 8.34 4.25 4.73
CA GLY A 254 8.60 2.81 4.69
C GLY A 254 7.30 2.03 4.50
N SER A 255 7.41 0.70 4.40
CA SER A 255 6.25 -0.20 4.36
C SER A 255 5.85 -0.66 5.76
N GLN A 256 4.54 -0.89 5.99
CA GLN A 256 4.00 -1.38 7.26
C GLN A 256 4.45 -0.49 8.42
N VAL A 257 3.95 0.75 8.46
CA VAL A 257 4.24 1.68 9.57
C VAL A 257 3.22 1.38 10.67
N PRO A 258 3.61 0.82 11.82
CA PRO A 258 2.65 0.33 12.81
C PRO A 258 2.09 1.44 13.70
N ASP A 259 2.84 2.55 13.86
CA ASP A 259 2.47 3.66 14.73
C ASP A 259 2.05 4.91 13.95
N ILE A 260 0.80 5.36 14.17
CA ILE A 260 0.24 6.57 13.56
C ILE A 260 1.05 7.82 13.86
N SER A 261 1.70 7.92 15.03
CA SER A 261 2.48 9.11 15.40
C SER A 261 3.66 9.35 14.45
N THR A 262 4.22 8.26 13.91
CA THR A 262 5.29 8.31 12.93
C THR A 262 4.81 8.86 11.60
N ILE A 263 3.61 8.46 11.16
CA ILE A 263 2.98 8.98 9.94
C ILE A 263 2.69 10.48 10.09
N LYS A 264 2.11 10.91 11.22
CA LYS A 264 1.84 12.33 11.49
C LYS A 264 3.10 13.19 11.37
N ARG A 265 4.20 12.77 12.00
CA ARG A 265 5.48 13.51 11.96
C ARG A 265 6.02 13.62 10.53
N ALA A 266 6.00 12.52 9.78
CA ALA A 266 6.46 12.49 8.39
C ALA A 266 5.61 13.38 7.47
N VAL A 267 4.28 13.31 7.59
CA VAL A 267 3.36 14.14 6.81
C VAL A 267 3.57 15.63 7.09
N ARG A 268 3.72 16.01 8.37
CA ARG A 268 4.01 17.40 8.74
C ARG A 268 5.33 17.87 8.13
N GLU A 269 6.37 17.05 8.17
CA GLU A 269 7.66 17.37 7.60
C GLU A 269 7.59 17.50 6.06
N GLY A 270 6.97 16.54 5.39
CA GLY A 270 6.74 16.57 3.94
C GLY A 270 5.93 17.77 3.48
N ALA A 271 4.85 18.11 4.20
CA ALA A 271 4.04 19.28 3.93
C ALA A 271 4.84 20.59 4.09
N ARG A 272 5.80 20.65 5.01
CA ARG A 272 6.70 21.81 5.13
C ARG A 272 7.61 21.93 3.92
N TYR A 273 8.18 20.83 3.42
CA TYR A 273 8.96 20.86 2.18
C TYR A 273 8.13 21.33 0.98
N TYR A 274 6.90 20.83 0.84
CA TYR A 274 5.94 21.33 -0.15
C TYR A 274 5.73 22.84 -0.04
N ALA A 275 5.42 23.35 1.16
CA ALA A 275 5.17 24.77 1.38
C ALA A 275 6.39 25.65 1.04
N LYS A 276 7.60 25.23 1.45
CA LYS A 276 8.82 25.99 1.13
C LYS A 276 9.14 25.99 -0.36
N LEU A 277 9.02 24.84 -1.04
CA LEU A 277 9.24 24.77 -2.49
C LEU A 277 8.18 25.57 -3.28
N SER A 278 6.93 25.57 -2.83
CA SER A 278 5.87 26.42 -3.39
C SER A 278 6.24 27.91 -3.27
N LYS A 279 6.67 28.35 -2.08
CA LYS A 279 7.14 29.73 -1.84
C LYS A 279 8.40 30.11 -2.61
N LEU A 280 9.20 29.13 -3.04
CA LEU A 280 10.31 29.35 -3.95
C LEU A 280 9.86 29.56 -5.40
N GLY A 281 8.56 29.52 -5.71
CA GLY A 281 8.02 29.85 -7.03
C GLY A 281 7.82 28.65 -7.95
N HIS A 282 7.71 27.44 -7.38
CA HIS A 282 7.36 26.23 -8.13
C HIS A 282 5.85 26.01 -8.17
N GLU A 283 5.34 25.51 -9.30
CA GLU A 283 3.92 25.19 -9.49
C GLU A 283 3.56 23.78 -9.00
N LEU A 284 3.83 23.53 -7.71
CA LEU A 284 3.53 22.26 -7.08
C LEU A 284 2.01 22.02 -6.98
N GLY A 285 1.55 20.92 -7.55
CA GLY A 285 0.15 20.49 -7.51
C GLY A 285 -0.11 19.29 -6.60
N TYR A 286 0.92 18.51 -6.26
CA TYR A 286 0.78 17.23 -5.56
C TYR A 286 1.73 17.11 -4.37
N LEU A 287 1.21 16.52 -3.30
CA LEU A 287 2.00 16.02 -2.17
C LEU A 287 1.74 14.53 -2.03
N ASP A 288 2.77 13.75 -2.31
CA ASP A 288 2.74 12.30 -2.26
C ASP A 288 3.36 11.80 -0.96
N VAL A 289 2.51 11.19 -0.14
CA VAL A 289 2.89 10.65 1.17
C VAL A 289 3.47 9.23 1.08
N GLY A 290 3.55 8.69 -0.13
CA GLY A 290 4.05 7.36 -0.43
C GLY A 290 3.18 6.25 0.17
N GLY A 291 3.76 5.07 0.30
CA GLY A 291 3.17 3.97 1.07
C GLY A 291 3.35 4.13 2.58
N GLY A 292 2.92 3.12 3.33
CA GLY A 292 3.16 3.05 4.78
C GLY A 292 1.92 2.73 5.59
N LEU A 293 0.72 2.98 5.03
CA LEU A 293 -0.53 2.44 5.54
C LEU A 293 -0.38 0.93 5.76
N GLY A 294 -0.39 0.54 7.03
CA GLY A 294 -0.16 -0.82 7.46
C GLY A 294 -1.41 -1.69 7.40
N VAL A 295 -1.21 -2.96 7.71
CA VAL A 295 -2.24 -3.99 7.81
C VAL A 295 -2.10 -4.68 9.15
N ASP A 296 -3.19 -4.88 9.86
CA ASP A 296 -3.18 -5.61 11.13
C ASP A 296 -3.19 -7.12 10.89
N TYR A 297 -2.01 -7.74 10.76
CA TYR A 297 -1.88 -9.16 10.43
C TYR A 297 -2.15 -10.09 11.62
N ASP A 298 -1.89 -9.65 12.85
CA ASP A 298 -2.14 -10.44 14.06
C ASP A 298 -3.44 -10.06 14.79
N GLY A 299 -4.08 -8.96 14.38
CA GLY A 299 -5.35 -8.49 14.91
C GLY A 299 -5.26 -7.85 16.29
N SER A 300 -4.05 -7.52 16.76
CA SER A 300 -3.82 -6.96 18.10
C SER A 300 -4.07 -5.46 18.20
N ARG A 301 -4.22 -4.76 17.07
CA ARG A 301 -4.29 -3.29 16.98
C ARG A 301 -3.20 -2.58 17.78
N SER A 302 -1.97 -3.06 17.68
CA SER A 302 -0.81 -2.56 18.43
C SER A 302 0.21 -1.87 17.52
N ASP A 303 1.21 -1.22 18.11
CA ASP A 303 2.34 -0.65 17.39
C ASP A 303 3.47 -1.68 17.08
N PHE A 304 3.15 -2.97 17.20
CA PHE A 304 4.07 -4.06 16.90
C PHE A 304 4.27 -4.26 15.39
N ASP A 305 5.38 -4.85 14.98
CA ASP A 305 5.80 -4.94 13.56
C ASP A 305 4.77 -5.59 12.61
N SER A 306 3.91 -6.49 13.13
CA SER A 306 2.87 -7.21 12.39
C SER A 306 1.48 -6.61 12.53
N SER A 307 1.34 -5.46 13.21
CA SER A 307 0.06 -4.82 13.49
C SER A 307 0.08 -3.32 13.15
N THR A 308 -1.01 -2.63 13.46
CA THR A 308 -1.15 -1.17 13.40
C THR A 308 -2.00 -0.66 14.55
N ASN A 309 -1.60 0.44 15.19
CA ASN A 309 -2.37 1.08 16.27
C ASN A 309 -3.45 2.06 15.78
N TYR A 310 -3.82 2.00 14.49
CA TYR A 310 -4.74 2.92 13.85
C TYR A 310 -5.60 2.22 12.79
N SER A 311 -6.74 2.82 12.49
CA SER A 311 -7.65 2.44 11.42
C SER A 311 -7.36 3.20 10.12
N LEU A 312 -7.95 2.73 9.01
CA LEU A 312 -7.89 3.43 7.72
C LEU A 312 -8.43 4.87 7.81
N GLN A 313 -9.54 5.08 8.53
CA GLN A 313 -10.13 6.41 8.66
C GLN A 313 -9.24 7.33 9.49
N GLU A 314 -8.67 6.86 10.59
CA GLU A 314 -7.70 7.63 11.39
C GLU A 314 -6.47 8.01 10.56
N TYR A 315 -5.94 7.08 9.76
CA TYR A 315 -4.85 7.38 8.83
C TYR A 315 -5.21 8.51 7.85
N ALA A 316 -6.37 8.42 7.18
CA ALA A 316 -6.82 9.43 6.24
C ALA A 316 -7.01 10.80 6.93
N ASN A 317 -7.63 10.80 8.11
CA ASN A 317 -7.86 12.01 8.90
C ASN A 317 -6.55 12.68 9.29
N ASP A 318 -5.59 11.91 9.80
CA ASP A 318 -4.30 12.42 10.21
C ASP A 318 -3.46 12.93 9.05
N VAL A 319 -3.50 12.28 7.88
CA VAL A 319 -2.82 12.79 6.68
C VAL A 319 -3.43 14.13 6.26
N VAL A 320 -4.75 14.21 6.09
CA VAL A 320 -5.43 15.43 5.64
C VAL A 320 -5.22 16.57 6.63
N TRP A 321 -5.47 16.35 7.91
CA TRP A 321 -5.39 17.39 8.94
C TRP A 321 -3.98 17.98 9.07
N ASN A 322 -2.94 17.14 9.04
CA ASN A 322 -1.56 17.63 9.16
C ASN A 322 -1.11 18.42 7.93
N ILE A 323 -1.65 18.12 6.75
CA ILE A 323 -1.39 18.92 5.55
C ILE A 323 -2.10 20.28 5.65
N ILE A 324 -3.36 20.32 6.10
CA ILE A 324 -4.12 21.57 6.35
C ILE A 324 -3.33 22.48 7.29
N ASP A 325 -3.01 21.99 8.48
CA ASP A 325 -2.34 22.78 9.53
C ASP A 325 -1.04 23.43 9.02
N VAL A 326 -0.26 22.68 8.23
CA VAL A 326 0.98 23.22 7.64
C VAL A 326 0.70 24.18 6.48
N CYS A 327 -0.23 23.87 5.58
CA CYS A 327 -0.51 24.73 4.42
C CYS A 327 -1.12 26.07 4.85
N ASP A 328 -2.09 26.04 5.76
CA ASP A 328 -2.74 27.22 6.32
C ASP A 328 -1.75 28.09 7.08
N SER A 329 -0.93 27.49 7.97
CA SER A 329 0.08 28.25 8.72
C SER A 329 1.17 28.84 7.83
N GLU A 330 1.50 28.18 6.71
CA GLU A 330 2.45 28.69 5.74
C GLU A 330 1.77 29.62 4.70
N GLY A 331 0.45 29.70 4.63
CA GLY A 331 -0.27 30.49 3.64
C GLY A 331 -0.04 30.03 2.19
N VAL A 332 0.00 28.70 1.97
CA VAL A 332 0.11 28.08 0.64
C VAL A 332 -1.16 27.30 0.32
N VAL A 333 -1.44 27.09 -0.97
CA VAL A 333 -2.61 26.31 -1.40
C VAL A 333 -2.48 24.85 -0.98
N HIS A 334 -3.61 24.19 -0.75
CA HIS A 334 -3.64 22.77 -0.44
C HIS A 334 -3.28 21.95 -1.70
N PRO A 335 -2.31 21.03 -1.66
CA PRO A 335 -1.99 20.15 -2.78
C PRO A 335 -3.06 19.07 -3.00
N ALA A 336 -3.11 18.46 -4.17
CA ALA A 336 -3.74 17.15 -4.29
C ALA A 336 -2.91 16.12 -3.50
N ILE A 337 -3.57 15.33 -2.66
CA ILE A 337 -2.91 14.31 -1.84
C ILE A 337 -2.77 13.04 -2.66
N VAL A 338 -1.57 12.47 -2.69
CA VAL A 338 -1.30 11.16 -3.27
C VAL A 338 -0.84 10.20 -2.18
N SER A 339 -1.31 8.95 -2.23
CA SER A 339 -0.74 7.86 -1.44
C SER A 339 -0.53 6.60 -2.28
N GLU A 340 0.53 5.86 -1.95
CA GLU A 340 0.95 4.65 -2.65
C GLU A 340 0.66 3.39 -1.80
N SER A 341 -0.58 3.26 -1.32
CA SER A 341 -1.00 2.30 -0.30
C SER A 341 -1.15 0.85 -0.80
N GLY A 342 -0.15 0.32 -1.49
CA GLY A 342 -0.23 -0.98 -2.17
C GLY A 342 -0.50 -2.18 -1.27
N ARG A 343 0.25 -2.33 -0.16
CA ARG A 343 0.05 -3.44 0.80
C ARG A 343 -1.37 -3.47 1.34
N ALA A 344 -1.85 -2.32 1.79
CA ALA A 344 -3.21 -2.16 2.31
C ALA A 344 -4.30 -2.35 1.24
N THR A 345 -3.95 -2.35 -0.04
CA THR A 345 -4.88 -2.65 -1.14
C THR A 345 -5.00 -4.15 -1.37
N VAL A 346 -3.90 -4.90 -1.29
CA VAL A 346 -3.86 -6.31 -1.74
C VAL A 346 -3.72 -7.34 -0.61
N ALA A 347 -3.47 -6.96 0.63
CA ALA A 347 -3.09 -7.93 1.68
C ALA A 347 -4.12 -9.06 1.87
N HIS A 348 -5.40 -8.74 1.92
CA HIS A 348 -6.48 -9.70 2.22
C HIS A 348 -7.04 -10.43 0.99
N HIS A 349 -6.65 -10.05 -0.24
CA HIS A 349 -7.32 -10.55 -1.45
C HIS A 349 -6.98 -11.99 -1.83
N SER A 350 -6.07 -12.66 -1.12
CA SER A 350 -5.63 -14.00 -1.49
C SER A 350 -5.40 -14.91 -0.29
N VAL A 351 -5.85 -16.16 -0.40
CA VAL A 351 -5.67 -17.21 0.61
C VAL A 351 -4.93 -18.39 -0.02
N LEU A 352 -3.85 -18.80 0.62
CA LEU A 352 -3.12 -20.02 0.26
C LEU A 352 -3.68 -21.21 1.05
N VAL A 353 -4.19 -22.21 0.34
CA VAL A 353 -4.70 -23.44 0.90
C VAL A 353 -3.72 -24.57 0.64
N VAL A 354 -3.35 -25.28 1.71
CA VAL A 354 -2.48 -26.46 1.68
C VAL A 354 -3.18 -27.62 2.38
N GLU A 355 -2.92 -28.83 1.92
CA GLU A 355 -3.47 -30.04 2.53
C GLU A 355 -2.48 -30.66 3.52
N ALA A 356 -2.95 -30.89 4.75
CA ALA A 356 -2.21 -31.68 5.73
C ALA A 356 -2.40 -33.18 5.41
N PHE A 357 -1.40 -33.79 4.79
CA PHE A 357 -1.47 -35.19 4.34
C PHE A 357 -1.00 -36.21 5.39
N SER A 358 -0.24 -35.78 6.41
CA SER A 358 0.28 -36.67 7.46
C SER A 358 0.67 -35.89 8.71
N SER A 359 0.58 -36.54 9.87
CA SER A 359 1.13 -36.08 11.14
C SER A 359 2.15 -37.09 11.65
N ILE A 360 3.33 -36.62 12.05
CA ILE A 360 4.32 -37.46 12.72
C ILE A 360 4.05 -37.35 14.22
N GLU A 361 3.43 -38.36 14.81
CA GLU A 361 3.39 -38.49 16.26
C GLU A 361 4.71 -39.10 16.75
N LYS A 362 5.19 -38.69 17.94
CA LYS A 362 6.18 -39.50 18.66
C LYS A 362 5.54 -40.88 18.82
N THR A 363 6.11 -41.89 18.18
CA THR A 363 5.59 -43.25 18.10
C THR A 363 5.01 -43.66 19.46
N ALA A 364 3.68 -43.78 19.56
CA ALA A 364 3.11 -44.53 20.67
C ALA A 364 3.77 -45.92 20.61
N PRO A 365 4.39 -46.41 21.69
CA PRO A 365 5.13 -47.65 21.64
C PRO A 365 4.17 -48.75 21.14
N LYS A 366 4.54 -49.41 20.03
CA LYS A 366 3.76 -50.53 19.47
C LYS A 366 3.57 -51.66 20.48
N LEU A 367 4.44 -51.75 21.48
CA LEU A 367 4.21 -52.52 22.69
C LEU A 367 3.58 -51.62 23.76
N LYS A 368 2.34 -51.94 24.14
CA LYS A 368 1.88 -51.67 25.50
C LYS A 368 2.64 -52.62 26.41
N VAL A 369 3.67 -52.13 27.09
CA VAL A 369 4.32 -52.87 28.17
C VAL A 369 3.41 -52.69 29.39
N GLU A 370 2.75 -53.77 29.83
CA GLU A 370 2.03 -53.77 31.10
C GLU A 370 3.03 -54.10 32.22
N ALA A 371 3.23 -53.16 33.14
CA ALA A 371 4.08 -53.37 34.31
C ALA A 371 3.45 -54.42 35.24
N SER A 372 4.22 -55.42 35.60
CA SER A 372 3.89 -56.44 36.59
C SER A 372 4.41 -56.04 37.98
N GLU A 373 3.86 -56.64 39.05
CA GLU A 373 4.32 -56.40 40.43
C GLU A 373 5.80 -56.79 40.69
N LYS A 374 6.43 -57.49 39.74
CA LYS A 374 7.85 -57.88 39.80
C LYS A 374 8.78 -56.89 39.11
N ASP A 375 8.24 -55.90 38.39
CA ASP A 375 9.05 -54.92 37.68
C ASP A 375 9.59 -53.85 38.64
N HIS A 376 10.79 -53.35 38.31
CA HIS A 376 11.50 -52.39 39.16
C HIS A 376 10.79 -51.04 39.11
N LYS A 377 10.67 -50.34 40.26
CA LYS A 377 9.92 -49.05 40.40
C LYS A 377 10.35 -47.88 39.48
N LEU A 378 11.36 -48.06 38.65
CA LEU A 378 11.91 -47.03 37.75
C LEU A 378 11.82 -47.42 36.26
N VAL A 379 11.22 -48.56 35.92
CA VAL A 379 10.98 -49.01 34.54
C VAL A 379 9.51 -49.31 34.35
#